data_AF-F9EKV4-F1
#
_entry.id   AF-F9EKV4-F1
#
_cell.length_a   1.000
_cell.length_b   1.000
_cell.length_c   1.000
_cell.angle_alpha   90.00
_cell.angle_beta   90.00
_cell.angle_gamma   90.00
#
_symmetry.space_group_name_H-M   'P 1'
#
loop_
_entity.id
_entity.type
_entity.pdbx_description
1 polymer ?
#
loop_
_entity_poly.entity_id
_entity_poly.type
_entity_poly.pdbx_seq_one_letter_code
_entity_poly.pdbx_strand_id
1 'polypeptide(L)' 'MHFYIEDSVNFSKKTDTILVEELIFFKDARELLRKKLNFITKLFMKIADSKRQTLIIHLKW' A
#
# COMPACT_ATOMS: atom_id res chain seq x y z
N MET A 1 -17.73 5.76 -2.13
CA MET A 1 -16.56 6.42 -2.74
C MET A 1 -15.44 5.40 -2.80
N HIS A 2 -15.08 4.90 -3.98
CA HIS A 2 -13.97 3.96 -4.14
C HIS A 2 -12.73 4.77 -4.51
N PHE A 3 -11.86 5.01 -3.54
CA PHE A 3 -10.53 5.56 -3.81
C PHE A 3 -9.63 4.40 -4.24
N TYR A 4 -9.26 4.39 -5.52
CA TYR A 4 -8.27 3.47 -6.06
C TYR A 4 -7.28 4.29 -6.87
N ILE A 5 -6.00 4.07 -6.61
CA ILE A 5 -4.89 4.67 -7.34
C ILE A 5 -4.20 3.52 -8.06
N GLU A 6 -4.38 3.46 -9.38
CA GLU A 6 -3.75 2.46 -10.23
C GLU A 6 -2.26 2.76 -10.44
N ASP A 7 -1.93 4.04 -10.55
CA ASP A 7 -0.60 4.55 -10.83
C ASP A 7 -0.33 5.79 -9.97
N SER A 8 0.61 5.65 -9.03
CA SER A 8 1.02 6.71 -8.09
C SER A 8 1.68 7.90 -8.77
N VAL A 9 2.40 7.67 -9.88
CA VAL A 9 3.06 8.73 -10.66
C VAL A 9 2.02 9.56 -11.39
N ASN A 10 1.11 8.92 -12.11
CA ASN A 10 0.02 9.63 -12.79
C ASN A 10 -0.88 10.36 -11.79
N PHE A 11 -1.10 9.79 -10.61
CA PHE A 11 -1.84 10.44 -9.54
C PHE A 11 -1.12 11.71 -9.03
N SER A 12 0.19 11.63 -8.80
CA SER A 12 0.99 12.80 -8.35
C SER A 12 0.95 13.94 -9.36
N LYS A 13 1.11 13.64 -10.65
CA LYS A 13 0.99 14.62 -11.75
C LYS A 13 -0.39 15.25 -11.80
N LYS A 14 -1.46 14.45 -11.68
CA LYS A 14 -2.85 14.95 -11.72
C LYS A 14 -3.17 15.87 -10.55
N THR A 15 -2.46 15.72 -9.44
CA THR A 15 -2.67 16.51 -8.22
C THR A 15 -1.66 17.63 -8.06
N ASP A 16 -0.79 17.86 -9.05
CA ASP A 16 0.34 18.79 -8.97
C ASP A 16 1.19 18.59 -7.70
N THR A 17 1.32 17.34 -7.26
CA THR A 17 2.16 16.94 -6.12
C THR A 17 3.38 16.16 -6.58
N ILE A 18 4.40 16.15 -5.72
CA ILE A 18 5.60 15.35 -5.90
C ILE A 18 5.40 14.02 -5.18
N LEU A 19 5.52 12.91 -5.92
CA LEU A 19 5.61 11.57 -5.34
C LEU A 19 6.95 11.40 -4.62
N VAL A 20 6.90 11.37 -3.28
CA VAL A 20 8.09 11.21 -2.43
C VAL A 20 8.45 9.74 -2.28
N GLU A 21 7.46 8.90 -1.95
CA GLU A 21 7.68 7.48 -1.75
C GLU A 21 6.42 6.66 -2.04
N GLU A 22 6.63 5.40 -2.42
CA GLU A 22 5.60 4.38 -2.55
C GLU A 22 6.03 3.16 -1.72
N LEU A 23 5.18 2.77 -0.76
CA LEU A 23 5.44 1.65 0.15
C LEU A 23 4.30 0.64 0.12
N ILE A 24 4.63 -0.62 0.37
CA ILE A 24 3.63 -1.67 0.58
C ILE A 24 3.07 -1.60 2.00
N PHE A 25 1.75 -1.68 2.15
CA PHE A 25 1.09 -1.45 3.43
C PHE A 25 1.29 -2.60 4.42
N PHE A 26 1.14 -3.86 4.00
CA PHE A 26 1.04 -4.96 4.95
C PHE A 26 2.38 -5.52 5.43
N LYS A 27 3.51 -5.05 4.92
CA LYS A 27 4.83 -5.53 5.38
C LYS A 27 4.98 -5.35 6.88
N ASP A 28 4.82 -4.11 7.34
CA ASP A 28 5.02 -3.75 8.74
C ASP A 28 3.86 -4.25 9.60
N ALA A 29 2.63 -4.19 9.07
CA ALA A 29 1.45 -4.72 9.75
C ALA A 29 1.54 -6.24 10.01
N ARG A 30 2.06 -7.02 9.05
CA ARG A 30 2.27 -8.47 9.22
C ARG A 30 3.30 -8.77 10.30
N GLU A 31 4.33 -7.95 10.41
CA GLU A 31 5.39 -8.11 11.42
C GLU A 31 4.86 -7.77 12.82
N LEU A 32 4.20 -6.62 12.96
CA LEU A 32 3.63 -6.14 14.21
C LEU A 32 2.55 -7.08 14.75
N LEU A 33 1.71 -7.64 13.87
CA LEU A 33 0.61 -8.53 14.24
C LEU A 33 0.96 -10.01 14.07
N ARG A 34 2.25 -10.38 13.90
CA ARG A 34 2.67 -11.74 13.54
C ARG A 34 2.12 -12.82 14.47
N LYS A 35 2.00 -12.55 15.78
CA LYS A 35 1.47 -13.52 16.77
C LYS A 35 -0.06 -13.51 16.90
N LYS A 36 -0.73 -12.47 16.38
CA LYS A 36 -2.18 -12.26 16.48
C LYS A 36 -2.92 -12.69 15.22
N LEU A 37 -2.22 -12.80 14.08
CA LEU A 37 -2.81 -13.17 12.79
C LEU A 37 -2.71 -14.68 12.53
N ASN A 38 -3.80 -15.26 12.02
CA ASN A 38 -3.80 -16.62 11.51
C ASN A 38 -3.00 -16.72 10.19
N PHE A 39 -2.66 -17.95 9.78
CA PHE A 39 -1.82 -18.20 8.61
C PHE A 39 -2.46 -17.71 7.29
N ILE A 40 -3.77 -17.93 7.13
CA ILE A 40 -4.52 -17.55 5.93
C ILE A 40 -4.52 -16.03 5.75
N THR A 41 -4.78 -15.27 6.82
CA THR A 41 -4.73 -13.81 6.81
C THR A 41 -3.35 -13.30 6.41
N LYS A 42 -2.27 -13.88 6.96
CA LYS A 42 -0.89 -13.53 6.56
C LYS A 42 -0.64 -13.78 5.07
N LEU A 43 -1.15 -14.88 4.53
CA LEU A 43 -1.02 -15.22 3.11
C LEU A 43 -1.74 -14.19 2.24
N PHE A 44 -3.00 -13.85 2.56
CA PHE A 44 -3.75 -12.84 1.80
C PHE A 44 -3.12 -11.46 1.87
N MET A 45 -2.64 -11.04 3.04
CA MET A 45 -1.88 -9.78 3.18
C MET A 45 -0.64 -9.77 2.28
N LYS A 46 0.07 -10.90 2.19
CA LYS A 46 1.25 -11.04 1.31
C LYS A 46 0.86 -10.94 -0.16
N ILE A 47 -0.22 -11.60 -0.55
CA ILE A 47 -0.74 -11.53 -1.92
C ILE A 47 -1.16 -10.11 -2.28
N ALA A 48 -1.84 -9.39 -1.37
CA ALA A 48 -2.26 -8.01 -1.58
C ALA A 48 -1.06 -7.07 -1.81
N ASP A 49 0.00 -7.20 -0.99
CA ASP A 49 1.25 -6.46 -1.20
C ASP A 49 1.92 -6.84 -2.53
N SER A 50 2.02 -8.14 -2.85
CA SER A 50 2.66 -8.62 -4.09
C SER A 50 1.92 -8.15 -5.34
N LYS A 51 0.59 -8.01 -5.27
CA LYS A 51 -0.24 -7.46 -6.34
C LYS A 51 -0.29 -5.93 -6.32
N ARG A 52 0.43 -5.26 -5.42
CA ARG A 52 0.41 -3.80 -5.23
C ARG A 52 -1.01 -3.25 -5.04
N GLN A 53 -1.90 -4.03 -4.42
CA GLN A 53 -3.29 -3.62 -4.17
C GLN A 53 -3.42 -2.72 -2.94
N THR A 54 -2.41 -2.73 -2.06
CA THR A 54 -2.38 -1.94 -0.84
C THR A 54 -1.07 -1.19 -0.73
N LEU A 55 -1.11 0.09 -1.09
CA LEU A 55 0.03 0.97 -1.15
C LEU A 55 -0.18 2.17 -0.20
N ILE A 56 0.91 2.62 0.41
CA ILE A 56 1.02 3.91 1.07
C ILE A 56 1.78 4.81 0.10
N ILE A 57 1.20 5.96 -0.21
CA ILE A 57 1.76 6.93 -1.14
C ILE A 57 2.01 8.21 -0.35
N HIS A 58 3.27 8.64 -0.30
CA HIS A 58 3.64 9.92 0.30
C HIS A 58 3.74 10.96 -0.80
N LEU A 59 2.91 12.00 -0.69
CA LEU A 59 2.89 13.11 -1.61
C LEU A 59 3.30 14.38 -0.88
N LYS A 60 4.14 15.19 -1.52
CA LYS A 60 4.53 16.51 -1.05
C LYS A 60 4.03 17.57 -2.02
N TRP A 61 3.56 18.67 -1.46
CA TRP A 61 3.14 19.87 -2.20
C TRP A 61 4.32 20.83 -2.32
#